data_AF-Q846T0-F1
#
_entry.id   AF-Q846T0-F1
#
_cell.length_a   1.000
_cell.length_b   1.000
_cell.length_c   1.000
_cell.angle_alpha   90.00
_cell.angle_beta   90.00
_cell.angle_gamma   90.00
#
_symmetry.space_group_name_H-M   'P 1'
#
loop_
_entity.id
_entity.type
_entity.pdbx_description
1 polymer ?
#
loop_
_entity_poly.entity_id
_entity_poly.type
_entity_poly.pdbx_seq_one_letter_code
_entity_poly.pdbx_strand_id
1 'polypeptide(L)'
;MNRTVVFLSLAGGLALTALVLGLPQMGTPPEPIVVVHPTPPPPAPPPPPVVPATVGSLTLTSRLSHPYVPAGTSEVFATFDLSGAQVPGSHRSPVNLALVINRSGSMSGYKLAQAKQAGRHLIGLLNDQYRLAIIHYRVGRDPPDTFRAEG
;
A
#
# COMPACT_ATOMS: atom_id res chain seq x y z
N MET A 1 38.75 -29.90 32.44
CA MET A 1 38.04 -28.95 33.32
C MET A 1 38.45 -27.56 32.88
N ASN A 2 37.61 -26.79 32.15
CA ASN A 2 37.86 -25.39 31.71
C ASN A 2 36.70 -24.73 30.90
N ARG A 3 35.52 -25.36 30.75
CA ARG A 3 34.41 -24.74 29.97
C ARG A 3 33.53 -23.81 30.81
N THR A 4 33.35 -24.10 32.10
CA THR A 4 32.52 -23.29 33.01
C THR A 4 33.14 -21.93 33.34
N VAL A 5 34.48 -21.87 33.43
CA VAL A 5 35.22 -20.62 33.66
C VAL A 5 35.09 -19.67 32.47
N VAL A 6 35.03 -20.20 31.24
CA VAL A 6 34.85 -19.41 30.01
C VAL A 6 33.45 -18.79 29.94
N PHE A 7 32.42 -19.51 30.36
CA PHE A 7 31.06 -18.94 30.39
C PHE A 7 30.90 -17.89 31.49
N LEU A 8 31.52 -18.09 32.66
CA LEU A 8 31.46 -17.12 33.76
C LEU A 8 32.22 -15.83 33.41
N SER A 9 33.38 -15.94 32.75
CA SER A 9 34.15 -14.76 32.33
C SER A 9 33.47 -13.99 31.20
N LEU A 10 32.81 -14.68 30.26
CA LEU A 10 32.03 -14.02 29.20
C LEU A 10 30.83 -13.24 29.77
N ALA A 11 30.07 -13.86 30.68
CA ALA A 11 28.93 -13.20 31.32
C ALA A 11 29.38 -12.01 32.18
N GLY A 12 30.48 -12.16 32.94
CA GLY A 12 31.08 -11.09 33.71
C GLY A 12 31.56 -9.93 32.82
N GLY A 13 32.20 -10.22 31.69
CA GLY A 13 32.66 -9.22 30.74
C GLY A 13 31.52 -8.41 30.12
N LEU A 14 30.41 -9.07 29.75
CA LEU A 14 29.21 -8.41 29.20
C LEU A 14 28.49 -7.54 30.23
N ALA A 15 28.40 -7.99 31.49
CA ALA A 15 27.79 -7.21 32.55
C ALA A 15 28.60 -5.93 32.85
N LEU A 16 29.93 -6.02 32.82
CA LEU A 16 30.82 -4.89 33.07
C LEU A 16 30.78 -3.88 31.91
N THR A 17 30.67 -4.35 30.67
CA THR A 17 30.49 -3.46 29.51
C THR A 17 29.13 -2.76 29.51
N ALA A 18 28.06 -3.45 29.90
CA ALA A 18 26.75 -2.82 30.06
C ALA A 18 26.74 -1.73 31.15
N LEU A 19 27.46 -1.95 32.26
CA LEU A 19 27.58 -0.95 33.33
C LEU A 19 28.35 0.30 32.87
N VAL A 20 29.41 0.14 32.09
CA VAL A 20 30.20 1.27 31.55
C VAL A 20 29.40 2.07 30.51
N LEU A 21 28.62 1.40 29.67
CA LEU A 21 27.78 2.06 28.65
C LEU A 21 26.50 2.69 29.24
N GLY A 22 26.05 2.23 30.42
CA GLY A 22 24.83 2.69 31.06
C GLY A 22 24.97 3.93 31.96
N LEU A 23 26.18 4.47 32.13
CA LEU A 23 26.36 5.70 32.90
C LEU A 23 25.78 6.90 32.13
N PRO A 24 24.87 7.69 32.73
CA PRO A 24 24.39 8.90 32.09
C PRO A 24 25.58 9.84 31.90
N GLN A 25 25.87 10.17 30.63
CA GLN A 25 26.83 11.23 30.34
C GLN A 25 26.25 12.52 30.90
N MET A 26 26.81 13.01 32.01
CA MET A 26 26.54 14.34 32.50
C MET A 26 26.90 15.29 31.35
N GLY A 27 25.89 15.97 30.82
CA GLY A 27 26.03 16.87 29.69
C GLY A 27 27.14 17.88 29.93
N THR A 28 27.88 18.17 28.87
CA THR A 28 28.76 19.34 28.78
C THR A 28 28.05 20.60 29.27
N PRO A 29 28.72 21.49 30.02
CA PRO A 29 28.17 22.80 30.37
C PRO A 29 27.72 23.52 29.09
N PRO A 30 26.60 24.26 29.09
CA PRO A 30 26.15 24.97 27.91
C PRO A 30 27.20 25.99 27.51
N GLU A 31 27.74 25.85 26.29
CA GLU A 31 28.52 26.89 25.64
C GLU A 31 27.68 28.19 25.59
N PRO A 32 28.28 29.36 25.84
CA PRO A 32 27.58 30.63 25.65
C PRO A 32 27.07 30.72 24.20
N ILE A 33 25.77 30.91 24.06
CA ILE A 33 25.08 31.00 22.76
C ILE A 33 25.71 32.15 21.96
N VAL A 34 26.55 31.82 20.97
CA VAL A 34 26.86 32.74 19.88
C VAL A 34 25.61 32.79 19.01
N VAL A 35 24.92 33.92 19.02
CA VAL A 35 23.77 34.18 18.14
C VAL A 35 24.29 34.25 16.70
N VAL A 36 24.33 33.10 16.02
CA VAL A 36 24.48 33.06 14.58
C VAL A 36 23.15 33.54 14.00
N HIS A 37 23.13 34.76 13.48
CA HIS A 37 22.03 35.21 12.64
C HIS A 37 21.90 34.22 11.47
N PRO A 38 20.79 33.51 11.29
CA PRO A 38 20.62 32.66 10.12
C PRO A 38 20.57 33.56 8.88
N THR A 39 21.55 33.40 7.99
CA THR A 39 21.45 33.89 6.61
C THR A 39 20.16 33.30 6.02
N PRO A 40 19.29 34.11 5.40
CA PRO A 40 18.04 33.59 4.84
C PRO A 40 18.35 32.48 3.82
N PRO A 41 17.61 31.35 3.85
CA PRO A 41 17.79 30.29 2.89
C PRO A 41 17.58 30.81 1.46
N PRO A 42 18.32 30.29 0.46
CA PRO A 42 18.08 30.61 -0.94
C PRO A 42 16.60 30.41 -1.29
N PRO A 43 16.01 31.26 -2.16
CA PRO A 43 14.63 31.07 -2.61
C PRO A 43 14.45 29.64 -3.14
N ALA A 44 13.46 28.92 -2.62
CA ALA A 44 13.11 27.61 -3.12
C ALA A 44 12.80 27.68 -4.63
N PRO A 45 13.22 26.70 -5.44
CA PRO A 45 12.84 26.65 -6.85
C PRO A 45 11.31 26.68 -6.97
N PRO A 46 10.78 27.39 -7.98
CA PRO A 46 9.33 27.49 -8.16
C PRO A 46 8.72 26.09 -8.27
N PRO A 47 7.58 25.84 -7.59
CA PRO A 47 6.89 24.57 -7.71
C PRO A 47 6.56 24.29 -9.19
N PRO A 48 6.58 23.02 -9.62
CA PRO A 48 6.23 22.66 -10.99
C PRO A 48 4.84 23.19 -11.35
N PRO A 49 4.61 23.59 -12.62
CA PRO A 49 3.33 24.15 -13.04
C PRO A 49 2.22 23.14 -12.79
N VAL A 50 1.29 23.52 -11.92
CA VAL A 50 0.06 22.77 -11.63
C VAL A 50 -1.06 23.45 -12.39
N VAL A 51 -1.66 22.76 -13.36
CA VAL A 51 -2.84 23.27 -14.07
C VAL A 51 -4.06 22.52 -13.56
N PRO A 52 -4.87 23.12 -12.66
CA PRO A 52 -6.15 22.55 -12.29
C PRO A 52 -7.17 22.81 -13.41
N ALA A 53 -7.87 21.76 -13.83
CA ALA A 53 -9.06 21.88 -14.66
C ALA A 53 -10.23 21.24 -13.93
N THR A 54 -11.32 21.99 -13.75
CA THR A 54 -12.59 21.46 -13.25
C THR A 54 -13.49 21.21 -14.43
N VAL A 55 -13.84 19.94 -14.67
CA VAL A 55 -14.81 19.54 -15.69
C VAL A 55 -15.96 18.83 -14.99
N GLY A 56 -17.03 19.56 -14.71
CA GLY A 56 -18.19 19.02 -14.00
C GLY A 56 -17.86 18.54 -12.58
N SER A 57 -18.14 17.27 -12.28
CA SER A 57 -17.94 16.65 -10.96
C SER A 57 -16.53 16.08 -10.75
N LEU A 58 -15.56 16.46 -11.58
CA LEU A 58 -14.19 15.96 -11.51
C LEU A 58 -13.21 17.14 -11.48
N THR A 59 -12.24 17.06 -10.58
CA THR A 59 -11.07 17.94 -10.56
C THR A 59 -9.87 17.15 -11.06
N LEU A 60 -9.31 17.59 -12.18
CA LEU A 60 -8.09 17.04 -12.76
C LEU A 60 -6.93 17.98 -12.47
N THR A 61 -5.86 17.44 -11.90
CA THR A 61 -4.61 18.17 -11.66
C THR A 61 -3.50 17.53 -12.47
N SER A 62 -2.87 18.29 -13.34
CA SER A 62 -1.74 17.82 -14.13
C SER A 62 -0.43 18.42 -13.63
N ARG A 63 0.64 17.61 -13.67
CA ARG A 63 2.02 18.03 -13.36
C ARG A 63 2.97 17.46 -14.41
N LEU A 64 3.95 18.26 -14.80
CA LEU A 64 5.02 17.85 -15.70
C LEU A 64 6.32 17.69 -14.92
N SER A 65 7.15 16.70 -15.27
CA SER A 65 8.44 16.46 -14.60
C SER A 65 9.40 17.64 -14.73
N HIS A 66 9.28 18.41 -15.81
CA HIS A 66 10.03 19.62 -16.06
C HIS A 66 9.10 20.76 -16.49
N PRO A 67 9.39 22.02 -16.12
CA PRO A 67 8.57 23.16 -16.51
C PRO A 67 8.62 23.48 -18.01
N TYR A 68 9.63 22.96 -18.72
CA TYR A 68 9.83 23.16 -20.15
C TYR A 68 10.16 21.84 -20.83
N VAL A 69 9.72 21.71 -22.08
CA VAL A 69 10.06 20.57 -22.95
C VAL A 69 11.09 21.05 -23.96
N PRO A 70 12.32 20.51 -23.96
CA PRO A 70 13.33 20.90 -24.93
C PRO A 70 12.97 20.40 -26.34
N ALA A 71 13.37 21.16 -27.35
CA ALA A 71 13.23 20.75 -28.75
C ALA A 71 14.17 19.58 -29.06
N GLY A 72 13.68 18.59 -29.79
CA GLY A 72 14.40 17.34 -30.09
C GLY A 72 13.91 16.17 -29.24
N THR A 73 14.73 15.12 -29.14
CA THR A 73 14.35 13.91 -28.40
C THR A 73 14.58 14.12 -26.91
N SER A 74 13.50 14.14 -26.13
CA SER A 74 13.56 14.16 -24.68
C SER A 74 12.44 13.31 -24.08
N GLU A 75 12.72 12.75 -22.91
CA GLU A 75 11.72 12.01 -22.13
C GLU A 75 11.18 12.93 -21.03
N VAL A 76 9.86 13.16 -21.06
CA VAL A 76 9.17 14.01 -20.11
C VAL A 76 7.97 13.23 -19.58
N PHE A 77 7.79 13.23 -18.27
CA PHE A 77 6.70 12.52 -17.62
C PHE A 77 5.61 13.51 -17.23
N ALA A 78 4.37 13.19 -17.56
CA ALA A 78 3.20 13.93 -17.12
C ALA A 78 2.38 13.06 -16.16
N THR A 79 2.05 13.60 -15.00
CA THR A 79 1.16 12.98 -14.02
C THR A 79 -0.20 13.66 -14.09
N PHE A 80 -1.25 12.86 -13.99
CA PHE A 80 -2.64 13.31 -13.97
C PHE A 80 -3.34 12.76 -12.74
N ASP A 81 -3.65 13.63 -11.79
CA ASP A 81 -4.41 13.30 -10.58
C ASP A 81 -5.89 13.63 -10.83
N LEU A 82 -6.76 12.62 -10.82
CA LEU A 82 -8.20 12.78 -10.99
C LEU A 82 -8.92 12.56 -9.66
N SER A 83 -9.72 13.55 -9.26
CA SER A 83 -10.52 13.48 -8.03
C SER A 83 -11.98 13.78 -8.32
N GLY A 84 -12.87 12.99 -7.70
CA GLY A 84 -14.32 13.21 -7.74
C GLY A 84 -14.73 14.30 -6.76
N ALA A 85 -15.61 15.19 -7.19
CA ALA A 85 -16.26 16.16 -6.32
C ALA A 85 -17.19 15.43 -5.33
N GLN A 86 -17.00 15.68 -4.05
CA GLN A 86 -17.93 15.20 -3.03
C GLN A 86 -19.14 16.12 -2.99
N VAL A 87 -20.29 15.59 -3.38
CA VAL A 87 -21.56 16.31 -3.33
C VAL A 87 -22.26 15.93 -2.01
N PRO A 88 -22.40 16.86 -1.05
CA PRO A 88 -23.09 16.59 0.22
C PRO A 88 -24.53 16.12 -0.05
N GLY A 89 -24.94 15.03 0.60
CA GLY A 89 -26.26 14.43 0.38
C GLY A 89 -26.42 13.65 -0.93
N SER A 90 -25.36 13.49 -1.72
CA SER A 90 -25.42 12.57 -2.87
C SER A 90 -25.44 11.12 -2.41
N HIS A 91 -26.32 10.34 -3.05
CA HIS A 91 -26.35 8.89 -2.88
C HIS A 91 -25.50 8.25 -3.97
N ARG A 92 -24.68 7.26 -3.59
CA ARG A 92 -23.89 6.48 -4.54
C ARG A 92 -24.84 5.82 -5.53
N SER A 93 -24.61 6.04 -6.83
CA SER A 93 -25.39 5.39 -7.89
C SER A 93 -25.28 3.87 -7.75
N PRO A 94 -26.37 3.12 -7.94
CA PRO A 94 -26.34 1.67 -7.88
C PRO A 94 -25.31 1.08 -8.86
N VAL A 95 -24.51 0.14 -8.38
CA VAL A 95 -23.52 -0.59 -9.19
C VAL A 95 -23.93 -2.03 -9.48
N ASN A 96 -23.51 -2.52 -10.65
CA ASN A 96 -23.60 -3.93 -11.02
C ASN A 96 -22.23 -4.59 -10.72
N LEU A 97 -22.24 -5.63 -9.89
CA LEU A 97 -21.02 -6.33 -9.45
C LEU A 97 -21.06 -7.79 -9.91
N ALA A 98 -19.90 -8.31 -10.30
CA ALA A 98 -19.72 -9.74 -10.58
C ALA A 98 -18.63 -10.30 -9.65
N LEU A 99 -19.00 -11.23 -8.78
CA LEU A 99 -18.08 -11.95 -7.90
C LEU A 99 -17.73 -13.30 -8.53
N VAL A 100 -16.48 -13.45 -8.98
CA VAL A 100 -15.98 -14.70 -9.54
C VAL A 100 -15.21 -15.49 -8.47
N ILE A 101 -15.65 -16.71 -8.18
CA ILE A 101 -15.06 -17.61 -7.19
C ILE A 101 -14.37 -18.78 -7.90
N ASN A 102 -13.04 -18.85 -7.78
CA ASN A 102 -12.25 -19.98 -8.28
C ASN A 102 -12.43 -21.23 -7.40
N ARG A 103 -12.75 -22.37 -8.02
CA ARG A 103 -12.90 -23.70 -7.40
C ARG A 103 -11.90 -24.73 -7.96
N SER A 104 -10.75 -24.30 -8.45
CA SER A 104 -9.64 -25.19 -8.79
C SER A 104 -9.19 -26.02 -7.58
N GLY A 105 -8.50 -27.13 -7.82
CA GLY A 105 -8.01 -28.00 -6.74
C GLY A 105 -7.15 -27.28 -5.69
N SER A 106 -6.35 -26.30 -6.12
CA SER A 106 -5.51 -25.47 -5.25
C SER A 106 -6.28 -24.51 -4.33
N MET A 107 -7.55 -24.24 -4.65
CA MET A 107 -8.46 -23.42 -3.84
C MET A 107 -9.24 -24.24 -2.82
N SER A 108 -9.07 -25.57 -2.77
CA SER A 108 -9.82 -26.44 -1.86
C SER A 108 -9.58 -26.15 -0.37
N GLY A 109 -10.47 -26.71 0.47
CA GLY A 109 -10.39 -26.60 1.92
C GLY A 109 -10.53 -25.15 2.41
N TYR A 110 -9.58 -24.74 3.25
CA TYR A 110 -9.64 -23.48 3.98
C TYR A 110 -9.67 -22.24 3.08
N LYS A 111 -8.97 -22.26 1.92
CA LYS A 111 -8.94 -21.11 0.99
C LYS A 111 -10.32 -20.82 0.40
N LEU A 112 -11.05 -21.86 -0.03
CA LEU A 112 -12.42 -21.69 -0.51
C LEU A 112 -13.37 -21.28 0.63
N ALA A 113 -13.17 -21.78 1.85
CA ALA A 113 -13.96 -21.36 3.00
C ALA A 113 -13.79 -19.86 3.28
N GLN A 114 -12.55 -19.35 3.28
CA GLN A 114 -12.26 -17.93 3.42
C GLN A 114 -12.82 -17.11 2.25
N ALA A 115 -12.68 -17.57 1.00
CA ALA A 115 -13.25 -16.87 -0.16
C ALA A 115 -14.78 -16.73 -0.05
N LYS A 116 -15.47 -17.77 0.43
CA LYS A 116 -16.91 -17.72 0.70
C LYS A 116 -17.24 -16.76 1.86
N GLN A 117 -16.43 -16.74 2.92
CA GLN A 117 -16.62 -15.81 4.03
C GLN A 117 -16.47 -14.36 3.58
N ALA A 118 -15.41 -14.06 2.81
CA ALA A 118 -15.21 -12.74 2.21
C ALA A 118 -16.36 -12.36 1.26
N GLY A 119 -16.84 -13.31 0.45
CA GLY A 119 -18.01 -13.10 -0.41
C GLY A 119 -19.28 -12.76 0.38
N ARG A 120 -19.53 -13.45 1.50
CA ARG A 120 -20.66 -13.12 2.39
C ARG A 120 -20.51 -11.74 3.03
N HIS A 121 -19.29 -11.37 3.42
CA HIS A 121 -19.02 -10.04 3.94
C HIS A 121 -19.30 -8.96 2.88
N LEU A 122 -18.84 -9.16 1.63
CA LEU A 122 -19.14 -8.27 0.51
C LEU A 122 -20.65 -8.11 0.30
N ILE A 123 -21.41 -9.21 0.30
CA ILE A 123 -22.88 -9.18 0.17
C ILE A 123 -23.51 -8.33 1.28
N GLY A 124 -23.02 -8.45 2.52
CA GLY A 124 -23.50 -7.64 3.65
C GLY A 124 -23.22 -6.14 3.54
N LEU A 125 -22.32 -5.71 2.65
CA LEU A 125 -22.04 -4.29 2.37
C LEU A 125 -22.95 -3.72 1.25
N LEU A 126 -23.72 -4.57 0.57
CA LEU A 126 -24.61 -4.15 -0.51
C LEU A 126 -25.99 -3.76 0.05
N ASN A 127 -26.51 -2.62 -0.40
CA ASN A 127 -27.93 -2.27 -0.30
C ASN A 127 -28.78 -2.91 -1.41
N ASP A 128 -30.10 -2.77 -1.30
CA ASP A 128 -31.08 -3.40 -2.19
C ASP A 128 -31.09 -2.85 -3.64
N GLN A 129 -30.40 -1.73 -3.89
CA GLN A 129 -30.31 -1.16 -5.24
C GLN A 129 -29.17 -1.78 -6.05
N TYR A 130 -28.17 -2.38 -5.39
CA TYR A 130 -27.06 -3.04 -6.07
C TYR A 130 -27.48 -4.38 -6.67
N ARG A 131 -26.89 -4.73 -7.82
CA ARG A 131 -27.07 -6.05 -8.43
C ARG A 131 -25.78 -6.83 -8.35
N LEU A 132 -25.86 -8.08 -7.88
CA LEU A 132 -24.72 -8.98 -7.76
C LEU A 132 -24.94 -10.25 -8.59
N ALA A 133 -23.99 -10.55 -9.47
CA ALA A 133 -23.83 -11.85 -10.09
C ALA A 133 -22.72 -12.64 -9.36
N ILE A 134 -22.97 -13.92 -9.07
CA ILE A 134 -21.94 -14.82 -8.51
C ILE A 134 -21.61 -15.87 -9.57
N ILE A 135 -20.35 -15.92 -9.96
CA ILE A 135 -19.83 -16.83 -10.98
C ILE A 135 -18.88 -17.78 -10.27
N HIS A 136 -19.08 -19.08 -10.41
CA HIS A 136 -18.11 -20.06 -9.94
C HIS A 136 -17.44 -20.72 -11.14
N TYR A 137 -16.12 -20.82 -11.09
CA TYR A 137 -15.33 -21.40 -12.18
C TYR A 137 -14.47 -22.55 -11.65
N ARG A 138 -14.36 -23.63 -12.43
CA ARG A 138 -13.50 -24.78 -12.17
C ARG A 138 -12.80 -25.16 -13.46
N VAL A 139 -11.48 -25.32 -13.41
CA VAL A 139 -10.75 -26.03 -14.47
C VAL A 139 -10.93 -27.53 -14.23
N GLY A 140 -11.61 -28.21 -15.14
CA GLY A 140 -11.67 -29.67 -15.21
C GLY A 140 -10.90 -30.16 -16.43
N ARG A 141 -10.18 -31.29 -16.29
CA ARG A 141 -10.02 -32.21 -17.42
C ARG A 141 -11.32 -33.00 -17.48
N ASP A 142 -12.11 -32.81 -18.53
CA ASP A 142 -13.12 -33.80 -18.84
C ASP A 142 -12.38 -35.12 -19.11
N PRO A 143 -12.75 -36.24 -18.46
CA PRO A 143 -12.27 -37.54 -18.94
C PRO A 143 -12.73 -37.67 -20.39
N PRO A 144 -11.93 -38.24 -21.32
CA PRO A 144 -12.42 -38.54 -22.64
C PRO A 144 -13.68 -39.39 -22.48
N ASP A 145 -14.79 -38.93 -23.04
CA ASP A 145 -16.09 -39.58 -22.99
C ASP A 145 -15.92 -41.07 -23.34
N THR A 146 -15.96 -41.94 -22.33
CA THR A 146 -16.24 -43.35 -22.61
C THR A 146 -17.73 -43.41 -22.85
N PHE A 147 -18.11 -43.22 -24.11
CA PHE A 147 -19.45 -43.44 -24.61
C PHE A 147 -19.79 -44.92 -24.36
N ARG A 148 -20.37 -45.22 -23.20
CA ARG A 148 -20.95 -46.53 -22.91
C ARG A 148 -22.35 -46.53 -23.51
N ALA A 149 -22.45 -47.01 -24.74
CA ALA A 149 -23.71 -47.49 -25.28
C ALA A 149 -24.05 -48.80 -24.54
N GLU A 150 -24.88 -48.70 -23.51
CA GLU A 150 -25.61 -49.85 -22.99
C GLU A 150 -26.99 -49.81 -23.69
N GLY A 151 -27.30 -50.88 -24.42
CA GLY A 151 -28.56 -51.09 -25.14
C GLY A 151 -29.61 -51.82 -24.30
#